data_AF-R8HS83-F1
#
_entry.id   AF-R8HS83-F1
#
_cell.length_a   1.000
_cell.length_b   1.000
_cell.length_c   1.000
_cell.angle_alpha   90.00
_cell.angle_beta   90.00
_cell.angle_gamma   90.00
#
_symmetry.space_group_name_H-M   'P 1'
#
loop_
_entity.id
_entity.type
_entity.pdbx_description
1 polymer ?
#
loop_
_entity_poly.entity_id
_entity_poly.type
_entity_poly.pdbx_seq_one_letter_code
_entity_poly.pdbx_strand_id
1 'polypeptide(L)' 'MMYTRIRHGRKPSEEALQNLIGRYKAIGGISPLGKIMKEQAHKLTDSMNKMFTEYEFFCYLGLKHIARFRSFI' A
#
# COMPACT_ATOMS: atom_id res chain seq x y z
N MET A 1 -2.60 -2.77 -13.98
CA MET A 1 -2.56 -1.38 -13.47
C MET A 1 -3.48 -1.23 -12.26
N MET A 2 -3.05 -0.54 -11.19
CA MET A 2 -3.79 -0.43 -9.92
C MET A 2 -5.22 0.13 -10.10
N TYR A 3 -5.36 1.18 -10.91
CA TYR A 3 -6.64 1.84 -11.15
C TYR A 3 -7.65 0.94 -11.88
N THR A 4 -7.21 0.17 -12.87
CA THR A 4 -8.02 -0.86 -13.54
C THR A 4 -8.50 -1.95 -12.56
N ARG A 5 -7.66 -2.34 -11.60
CA ARG A 5 -8.03 -3.34 -10.57
C ARG A 5 -9.05 -2.82 -9.58
N ILE A 6 -9.04 -1.53 -9.24
CA ILE A 6 -10.10 -0.90 -8.44
C ILE A 6 -11.42 -0.96 -9.20
N ARG A 7 -11.39 -0.73 -10.51
CA ARG A 7 -12.58 -0.73 -11.37
C ARG A 7 -13.00 -2.14 -11.82
N HIS A 8 -12.69 -3.18 -11.04
CA HIS A 8 -13.05 -4.58 -11.34
C HIS A 8 -12.65 -5.04 -12.76
N GLY A 9 -11.47 -4.62 -13.23
CA GLY A 9 -10.95 -4.96 -14.55
C GLY A 9 -11.38 -4.02 -15.68
N ARG A 10 -12.34 -3.11 -15.45
CA ARG A 10 -12.79 -2.14 -16.45
C ARG A 10 -11.71 -1.08 -16.68
N LYS A 11 -11.24 -0.97 -17.93
CA LYS A 11 -10.22 0.03 -18.31
C LYS A 11 -10.78 1.45 -18.10
N PRO A 12 -10.02 2.36 -17.47
CA PRO A 12 -10.41 3.76 -17.38
C PRO A 12 -10.47 4.43 -18.75
N SER A 13 -11.32 5.45 -18.89
CA SER A 13 -11.19 6.41 -19.99
C SER A 13 -9.89 7.19 -19.83
N GLU A 14 -9.41 7.75 -20.93
CA GLU A 14 -8.18 8.56 -20.91
C GLU A 14 -8.34 9.77 -19.98
N GLU A 15 -9.49 10.45 -20.02
CA GLU A 15 -9.80 11.57 -19.12
C GLU A 15 -9.72 11.19 -17.63
N ALA A 16 -10.29 10.03 -17.25
CA ALA A 16 -10.24 9.56 -15.88
C ALA A 16 -8.81 9.22 -15.43
N LEU A 17 -7.99 8.69 -16.35
CA LEU A 17 -6.58 8.43 -16.09
C LEU A 17 -5.80 9.72 -15.90
N GLN A 18 -5.99 10.72 -16.76
CA GLN A 18 -5.33 12.02 -16.65
C GLN A 18 -5.74 12.76 -15.37
N ASN A 19 -7.03 12.71 -14.99
CA ASN A 19 -7.49 13.26 -13.71
C ASN A 19 -6.78 12.62 -12.53
N LEU A 20 -6.64 11.29 -12.53
CA LEU A 20 -5.93 10.56 -11.48
C LEU A 20 -4.45 10.96 -11.40
N ILE A 21 -3.77 11.04 -12.55
CA ILE A 21 -2.36 11.48 -12.63
C ILE A 21 -2.22 12.90 -12.09
N GLY A 22 -3.14 13.80 -12.46
CA GLY A 22 -3.18 15.18 -11.97
C GLY A 22 -3.27 15.28 -10.45
N ARG A 23 -4.14 14.48 -9.81
CA ARG A 23 -4.24 14.41 -8.34
C ARG A 23 -2.94 13.96 -7.68
N TYR A 24 -2.27 12.97 -8.25
CA TYR A 24 -0.98 12.50 -7.74
C TYR A 24 0.13 13.55 -7.92
N LYS A 25 0.19 14.23 -9.06
CA LYS A 25 1.13 15.33 -9.29
C LYS A 25 0.92 16.48 -8.29
N ALA A 26 -0.34 16.84 -8.00
CA ALA A 26 -0.68 17.89 -7.05
C ALA A 26 -0.16 17.63 -5.62
N ILE A 27 0.07 16.36 -5.26
CA ILE A 27 0.63 15.98 -3.95
C ILE A 27 2.12 15.64 -4.00
N GLY A 28 2.85 16.03 -5.06
CA GLY A 28 4.29 15.76 -5.20
C GLY A 28 4.63 14.48 -5.97
N GLY A 29 3.67 13.94 -6.74
CA GLY A 29 3.89 12.84 -7.69
C GLY A 29 3.55 11.46 -7.14
N ILE A 30 4.20 11.00 -6.07
CA ILE A 30 3.97 9.66 -5.51
C ILE A 30 3.28 9.78 -4.15
N SER A 31 2.26 8.95 -3.92
CA SER A 31 1.57 8.92 -2.64
C SER A 31 2.50 8.54 -1.47
N PRO A 32 2.50 9.30 -0.36
CA PRO A 32 3.24 8.92 0.84
C PRO A 32 2.62 7.71 1.57
N LEU A 33 1.37 7.33 1.23
CA LEU A 33 0.63 6.28 1.93
C LEU A 33 1.34 4.92 1.91
N GLY A 34 2.06 4.60 0.83
CA GLY A 34 2.82 3.35 0.75
C GLY A 34 3.96 3.28 1.77
N LYS A 35 4.63 4.41 2.03
CA LYS A 35 5.68 4.53 3.04
C LYS A 35 5.08 4.47 4.45
N ILE A 36 4.04 5.27 4.70
CA ILE A 36 3.36 5.34 6.00
C ILE A 36 2.83 3.96 6.41
N MET A 37 2.19 3.24 5.50
CA MET A 37 1.68 1.88 5.76
C MET A 37 2.79 0.92 6.18
N LYS A 38 3.96 0.94 5.51
CA LYS A 38 5.11 0.10 5.88
C LYS A 38 5.63 0.45 7.28
N GLU A 39 5.75 1.74 7.59
CA GLU A 39 6.20 2.20 8.92
C GLU A 39 5.22 1.80 10.02
N GLN A 40 3.91 1.91 9.77
CA GLN A 40 2.88 1.44 10.71
C GLN A 40 3.00 -0.07 10.96
N ALA A 41 3.20 -0.84 9.90
CA ALA A 41 3.33 -2.29 9.98
C ALA A 41 4.55 -2.71 10.81
N HIS A 42 5.71 -2.08 10.58
CA HIS A 42 6.92 -2.34 11.36
C HIS A 42 6.74 -1.98 12.83
N LYS A 43 6.25 -0.77 13.11
CA LYS A 43 6.06 -0.31 14.49
C LYS A 43 5.08 -1.19 15.26
N LEU A 44 4.06 -1.72 14.59
CA LEU A 44 3.13 -2.66 15.19
C LEU A 44 3.84 -3.97 15.55
N THR A 45 4.55 -4.57 14.60
CA THR A 45 5.31 -5.82 14.84
C THR A 45 6.35 -5.66 15.95
N ASP A 46 7.11 -4.57 15.95
CA ASP A 46 8.06 -4.26 17.03
C ASP A 46 7.37 -4.14 18.39
N SER A 47 6.21 -3.47 18.43
CA SER A 47 5.45 -3.31 19.67
C SER A 47 4.90 -4.64 20.18
N MET A 48 4.45 -5.52 19.28
CA MET A 48 3.97 -6.86 19.65
C MET A 48 5.12 -7.73 20.17
N ASN A 49 6.28 -7.75 19.48
CA ASN A 49 7.46 -8.51 19.91
C ASN A 49 8.07 -7.99 21.22
N LYS A 50 7.86 -6.72 21.58
CA LYS A 50 8.24 -6.18 22.89
C LYS A 50 7.27 -6.57 24.01
N MET A 51 5.98 -6.65 23.69
CA MET A 51 4.91 -6.93 24.67
C MET A 51 4.79 -8.41 25.00
N PHE A 52 5.05 -9.28 24.03
CA PHE A 52 4.88 -10.72 24.16
C PHE A 52 6.22 -11.42 23.94
N THR A 53 6.76 -12.05 24.99
CA THR A 53 8.05 -12.77 24.93
C THR A 53 7.92 -14.26 24.59
N GLU A 54 6.69 -14.78 24.60
CA GLU A 54 6.39 -16.20 24.32
C GLU A 54 6.20 -16.49 22.82
N TYR A 55 6.06 -15.44 22.01
CA TYR A 55 5.76 -15.54 20.59
C TYR A 55 6.66 -14.60 19.78
N GLU A 56 6.94 -14.99 18.55
CA GLU A 56 7.58 -14.13 17.56
C GLU A 56 6.55 -13.75 16.48
N PHE A 57 6.34 -12.45 16.31
CA PHE A 57 5.43 -11.88 15.33
C PHE A 57 6.19 -11.50 14.05
N PHE A 58 5.68 -11.96 12.91
CA PHE A 58 6.19 -11.62 11.58
C PHE A 58 5.14 -10.82 10.81
N CYS A 59 5.56 -9.73 10.18
CA CYS A 59 4.67 -8.88 9.40
C CYS A 59 4.55 -9.34 7.94
N TYR A 60 3.31 -9.44 7.43
CA TYR A 60 3.04 -9.67 6.01
C TYR A 60 2.04 -8.64 5.48
N LEU A 61 2.48 -7.82 4.52
CA LEU A 61 1.64 -6.80 3.92
C LEU A 61 0.86 -7.32 2.71
N GLY A 62 -0.46 -7.39 2.84
CA GLY A 62 -1.38 -7.75 1.74
C GLY A 62 -2.08 -6.52 1.15
N LEU A 63 -1.73 -6.12 -0.07
CA LEU A 63 -2.35 -4.99 -0.77
C LEU A 63 -3.44 -5.43 -1.76
N LYS A 64 -4.65 -4.86 -1.62
CA LYS A 64 -5.84 -5.26 -2.39
C LYS A 64 -5.73 -5.03 -3.91
N HIS A 65 -5.18 -3.88 -4.33
CA HIS A 65 -5.23 -3.44 -5.73
C HIS A 65 -3.86 -3.18 -6.39
N ILE A 66 -2.77 -3.27 -5.62
CA ILE A 66 -1.40 -3.17 -6.15
C ILE A 66 -0.89 -4.59 -6.43
N ALA A 67 -0.02 -4.75 -7.43
CA ALA A 67 0.56 -6.06 -7.77
C ALA A 67 1.15 -6.71 -6.51
N ARG A 68 0.95 -8.02 -6.36
CA ARG A 68 1.23 -8.80 -5.15
C ARG A 68 2.66 -8.52 -4.67
N PHE A 69 2.80 -7.73 -3.62
CA PHE A 69 4.09 -7.45 -2.99
C PHE A 69 4.19 -8.38 -1.79
N ARG A 70 4.76 -9.59 -1.98
CA ARG A 70 5.25 -10.37 -0.82
C ARG A 70 6.59 -9.75 -0.44
N SER A 71 6.55 -8.66 0.33
CA SER A 71 7.71 -8.28 1.12
C SER A 71 7.67 -9.15 2.36
N PHE A 72 8.69 -9.99 2.53
CA PHE A 72 9.16 -10.24 3.88
C PHE A 72 9.81 -8.92 4.30
N ILE A 73 9.38 -8.37 5.44
CA ILE A 73 9.98 -7.19 6.04
C ILE A 73 10.56 -7.61 7.37
#